data_AF-A0A5C7UTN8-F1
#
_entry.id   AF-A0A5C7UTN8-F1
#
_cell.length_a   1.000
_cell.length_b   1.000
_cell.length_c   1.000
_cell.angle_alpha   90.00
_cell.angle_beta   90.00
_cell.angle_gamma   90.00
#
_symmetry.space_group_name_H-M   'P 1'
#
loop_
_entity.id
_entity.type
_entity.pdbx_description
1 polymer ?
#
loop_
_entity_poly.entity_id
_entity_poly.type
_entity_poly.pdbx_seq_one_letter_code
_entity_poly.pdbx_strand_id
1 'polypeptide(L)'
;ATIVAVIDGIAVQTNIPELNAAAEAARAGAQGRGFAVVAGEVRLLAQRSAEAAKEIKSLITASVERVDSGTHQVQAAGSTMTEIVASVQRVTDIIGEISAASREQSERIASVNHSIAQLDQMTQQNAALVEESAAAAESLREQSANMASAMSVFKLDRPAGRAAAPARVQPAVTRAAPAPAARTPKPVTRAPAQAAAQPPKPRAAPPAARPAAPVATAPAAAATASAAADGDWTSF
;
A
#
# COMPACT_ATOMS: atom_id res chain seq x y z
N ALA A 1 19.54 -45.40 10.73
CA ALA A 1 20.93 -45.79 11.04
C ALA A 1 21.07 -47.30 11.26
N THR A 2 20.49 -48.12 10.38
CA THR A 2 20.29 -49.54 10.66
C THR A 2 21.40 -50.40 10.04
N ILE A 3 21.79 -50.10 8.80
CA ILE A 3 22.79 -50.89 8.06
C ILE A 3 24.18 -50.75 8.69
N VAL A 4 24.60 -49.53 9.06
CA VAL A 4 25.90 -49.29 9.69
C VAL A 4 26.01 -49.98 11.05
N ALA A 5 24.92 -50.03 11.83
CA ALA A 5 24.89 -50.75 13.10
C ALA A 5 24.97 -52.28 12.92
N VAL A 6 24.39 -52.82 11.84
CA VAL A 6 24.53 -54.24 11.48
C VAL A 6 25.97 -54.55 11.07
N ILE A 7 26.63 -53.68 10.30
CA ILE A 7 28.03 -53.87 9.88
C ILE A 7 28.97 -53.86 11.10
N ASP A 8 28.81 -52.92 12.03
CA ASP A 8 29.56 -52.88 13.28
C ASP A 8 29.29 -54.15 14.14
N GLY A 9 28.03 -54.58 14.21
CA GLY A 9 27.65 -55.83 14.87
C GLY A 9 28.30 -57.08 14.25
N ILE A 10 28.39 -57.17 12.91
CA ILE A 10 29.09 -58.24 12.20
C ILE A 10 30.59 -58.18 12.49
N ALA A 11 31.20 -57.00 12.48
CA ALA A 11 32.62 -56.84 12.80
C ALA A 11 32.96 -57.32 14.22
N VAL A 12 32.11 -57.01 15.22
CA VAL A 12 32.25 -57.53 16.59
C VAL A 12 32.06 -59.05 16.65
N GLN A 13 31.05 -59.58 15.95
CA GLN A 13 30.80 -61.02 15.88
C GLN A 13 31.94 -61.79 15.20
N THR A 14 32.60 -61.22 14.19
CA THR A 14 33.77 -61.81 13.52
C THR A 14 35.01 -61.78 14.42
N ASN A 15 35.16 -60.76 15.26
CA ASN A 15 36.33 -60.62 16.15
C ASN A 15 36.33 -61.61 17.34
N ILE A 16 35.17 -62.05 17.81
CA ILE A 16 35.04 -62.95 18.98
C ILE A 16 35.58 -64.37 18.74
N PRO A 17 35.20 -65.11 17.67
CA PRO A 17 35.68 -66.47 17.44
C PRO A 17 37.18 -66.53 17.07
N GLU A 18 37.74 -65.46 16.47
CA GLU A 18 39.16 -65.42 16.13
C GLU A 18 40.08 -65.41 17.36
N LEU A 19 39.61 -64.86 18.48
CA LEU A 19 40.33 -64.94 19.75
C LEU A 19 40.43 -66.41 20.24
N ASN A 20 39.36 -67.18 20.09
CA ASN A 20 39.33 -68.60 20.44
C ASN A 20 40.20 -69.41 19.47
N ALA A 21 40.17 -69.08 18.18
CA ALA A 21 41.00 -69.72 17.16
C ALA A 21 42.51 -69.47 17.41
N ALA A 22 42.89 -68.25 17.81
CA ALA A 22 44.26 -67.93 18.18
C ALA A 22 44.75 -68.72 19.40
N ALA A 23 43.88 -68.93 20.40
CA ALA A 23 44.20 -69.73 21.58
C ALA A 23 44.37 -71.23 21.27
N GLU A 24 43.49 -71.80 20.43
CA GLU A 24 43.58 -73.20 20.02
C GLU A 24 44.78 -73.44 19.08
N ALA A 25 45.10 -72.45 18.23
CA ALA A 25 46.29 -72.48 17.38
C ALA A 25 47.59 -72.47 18.19
N ALA A 26 47.65 -71.71 19.30
CA ALA A 26 48.78 -71.76 20.24
C ALA A 26 48.92 -73.13 20.92
N ARG A 27 47.79 -73.80 21.17
CA ARG A 27 47.72 -75.13 21.79
C ARG A 27 48.18 -76.25 20.83
N ALA A 28 47.92 -76.10 19.54
CA ALA A 28 48.32 -77.05 18.49
C ALA A 28 49.82 -76.95 18.09
N GLY A 29 50.58 -76.02 18.69
CA GLY A 29 52.03 -75.90 18.47
C GLY A 29 52.41 -75.61 17.01
N ALA A 30 53.32 -76.40 16.43
CA ALA A 30 53.81 -76.17 15.06
C ALA A 30 52.73 -76.31 13.98
N GLN A 31 51.72 -77.15 14.22
CA GLN A 31 50.61 -77.39 13.28
C GLN A 31 49.60 -76.24 13.25
N GLY A 32 49.53 -75.43 14.31
CA GLY A 32 48.61 -74.29 14.44
C GLY A 32 49.13 -72.98 13.86
N ARG A 33 50.39 -72.91 13.41
CA ARG A 33 51.01 -71.64 12.96
C ARG A 33 50.27 -70.95 11.81
N GLY A 34 49.77 -71.71 10.83
CA GLY A 34 48.99 -71.16 9.73
C GLY A 34 47.65 -70.58 10.18
N PHE A 35 46.96 -71.30 11.07
CA PHE A 35 45.68 -70.84 11.65
C PHE A 35 45.85 -69.59 12.52
N ALA A 36 46.94 -69.48 13.27
CA ALA A 36 47.23 -68.28 14.06
C ALA A 36 47.42 -67.01 13.20
N VAL A 37 48.05 -67.13 12.02
CA VAL A 37 48.24 -65.99 11.10
C VAL A 37 46.91 -65.57 10.47
N VAL A 38 46.12 -66.54 10.01
CA VAL A 38 44.78 -66.24 9.45
C VAL A 38 43.88 -65.61 10.51
N ALA A 39 43.92 -66.09 11.75
CA ALA A 39 43.12 -65.52 12.84
C ALA A 39 43.53 -64.07 13.19
N GLY A 40 44.83 -63.78 13.13
CA GLY A 40 45.35 -62.41 13.27
C GLY A 40 44.87 -61.48 12.15
N GLU A 41 44.89 -61.94 10.90
CA GLU A 41 44.48 -61.16 9.74
C GLU A 41 42.96 -60.89 9.74
N VAL A 42 42.14 -61.90 10.08
CA VAL A 42 40.69 -61.75 10.20
C VAL A 42 40.34 -60.78 11.34
N ARG A 43 41.04 -60.86 12.47
CA ARG A 43 40.88 -59.89 13.58
C ARG A 43 41.23 -58.47 13.15
N LEU A 44 42.34 -58.27 12.46
CA LEU A 44 42.75 -56.95 11.95
C LEU A 44 41.70 -56.39 10.97
N LEU A 45 41.18 -57.22 10.07
CA LEU A 45 40.14 -56.83 9.12
C LEU A 45 38.82 -56.47 9.82
N ALA A 46 38.43 -57.23 10.85
CA ALA A 46 37.25 -56.95 11.67
C ALA A 46 37.40 -55.62 12.42
N GLN A 47 38.56 -55.36 13.02
CA GLN A 47 38.86 -54.09 13.70
C GLN A 47 38.81 -52.90 12.73
N ARG A 48 39.43 -53.02 11.56
CA ARG A 48 39.35 -51.98 10.51
C ARG A 48 37.92 -51.74 10.02
N SER A 49 37.12 -52.79 9.92
CA SER A 49 35.71 -52.69 9.50
C SER A 49 34.85 -51.98 10.56
N ALA A 50 35.08 -52.25 11.84
CA ALA A 50 34.39 -51.56 12.95
C ALA A 50 34.75 -50.07 13.02
N GLU A 51 36.04 -49.73 12.83
CA GLU A 51 36.50 -48.34 12.78
C GLU A 51 35.87 -47.57 11.61
N ALA A 52 35.89 -48.15 10.41
CA ALA A 52 35.23 -47.55 9.24
C ALA A 52 33.71 -47.39 9.43
N ALA A 53 33.05 -48.38 10.03
CA ALA A 53 31.62 -48.29 10.35
C ALA A 53 31.33 -47.13 11.34
N LYS A 54 32.20 -46.92 12.33
CA LYS A 54 32.07 -45.81 13.29
C LYS A 54 32.26 -44.45 12.62
N GLU A 55 33.24 -44.31 11.73
CA GLU A 55 33.45 -43.08 10.95
C GLU A 55 32.24 -42.76 10.06
N ILE A 56 31.73 -43.76 9.34
CA ILE A 56 30.52 -43.63 8.51
C ILE A 56 29.33 -43.20 9.37
N LYS A 57 29.14 -43.80 10.55
CA LYS A 57 28.08 -43.42 11.50
C LYS A 57 28.20 -41.96 11.91
N SER A 58 29.41 -41.50 12.21
CA SER A 58 29.68 -40.10 12.57
C SER A 58 29.32 -39.14 11.42
N LEU A 59 29.78 -39.42 10.20
CA LEU A 59 29.48 -38.61 9.01
C LEU A 59 27.98 -38.57 8.70
N ILE A 60 27.27 -39.69 8.84
CA ILE A 60 25.82 -39.74 8.66
C ILE A 60 25.12 -38.89 9.72
N THR A 61 25.55 -38.99 10.99
CA THR A 61 24.95 -38.21 12.09
C THR A 61 25.12 -36.71 11.83
N ALA A 62 26.33 -36.27 11.47
CA ALA A 62 26.59 -34.89 11.10
C ALA A 62 25.78 -34.44 9.86
N SER A 63 25.57 -35.34 8.89
CA SER A 63 24.77 -35.01 7.70
C SER A 63 23.29 -34.85 8.04
N VAL A 64 22.73 -35.70 8.91
CA VAL A 64 21.34 -35.57 9.39
C VAL A 64 21.15 -34.26 10.14
N GLU A 65 22.08 -33.89 11.02
CA GLU A 65 22.04 -32.62 11.75
C GLU A 65 22.06 -31.41 10.80
N ARG A 66 22.91 -31.44 9.76
CA ARG A 66 22.92 -30.37 8.73
C ARG A 66 21.63 -30.32 7.93
N VAL A 67 21.05 -31.47 7.58
CA VAL A 67 19.77 -31.53 6.85
C VAL A 67 18.64 -30.99 7.72
N ASP A 68 18.62 -31.32 9.01
CA ASP A 68 17.62 -30.83 9.97
C ASP A 68 17.72 -29.30 10.13
N SER A 69 18.93 -28.78 10.37
CA SER A 69 19.20 -27.33 10.41
C SER A 69 18.80 -26.64 9.10
N GLY A 70 19.14 -27.22 7.95
CA GLY A 70 18.76 -26.70 6.63
C GLY A 70 17.24 -26.69 6.45
N THR A 71 16.54 -27.72 6.92
CA THR A 71 15.07 -27.79 6.87
C THR A 71 14.44 -26.67 7.69
N HIS A 72 14.96 -26.40 8.90
CA HIS A 72 14.50 -25.27 9.71
C HIS A 72 14.73 -23.90 9.03
N GLN A 73 15.89 -23.70 8.40
CA GLN A 73 16.17 -22.46 7.66
C GLN A 73 15.23 -22.29 6.47
N VAL A 74 14.96 -23.35 5.71
CA VAL A 74 14.03 -23.33 4.57
C VAL A 74 12.60 -23.06 5.06
N GLN A 75 12.17 -23.63 6.20
CA GLN A 75 10.87 -23.31 6.78
C GLN A 75 10.75 -21.83 7.17
N ALA A 76 11.79 -21.28 7.81
CA ALA A 76 11.82 -19.86 8.16
C ALA A 76 11.76 -18.96 6.90
N ALA A 77 12.54 -19.29 5.86
CA ALA A 77 12.49 -18.60 4.58
C ALA A 77 11.12 -18.74 3.89
N GLY A 78 10.46 -19.89 4.02
CA GLY A 78 9.09 -20.09 3.52
C GLY A 78 8.07 -19.19 4.23
N SER A 79 8.19 -19.03 5.54
CA SER A 79 7.34 -18.12 6.33
C SER A 79 7.54 -16.66 5.89
N THR A 80 8.78 -16.21 5.74
CA THR A 80 9.06 -14.83 5.32
C THR A 80 8.59 -14.56 3.90
N MET A 81 8.72 -15.52 2.98
CA MET A 81 8.15 -15.39 1.63
C MET A 81 6.62 -15.29 1.65
N THR A 82 5.95 -16.00 2.55
CA THR A 82 4.49 -15.89 2.73
C THR A 82 4.09 -14.49 3.23
N GLU A 83 4.85 -13.93 4.19
CA GLU A 83 4.65 -12.56 4.67
C GLU A 83 4.89 -11.50 3.58
N ILE A 84 5.88 -11.72 2.70
CA ILE A 84 6.14 -10.86 1.54
C ILE A 84 4.94 -10.89 0.60
N VAL A 85 4.43 -12.08 0.23
CA VAL A 85 3.26 -12.20 -0.65
C VAL A 85 2.04 -11.48 -0.05
N ALA A 86 1.77 -11.67 1.24
CA ALA A 86 0.69 -10.97 1.92
C ALA A 86 0.88 -9.43 1.93
N SER A 87 2.12 -8.96 2.05
CA SER A 87 2.43 -7.53 2.00
C SER A 87 2.26 -6.94 0.59
N VAL A 88 2.65 -7.68 -0.44
CA VAL A 88 2.43 -7.29 -1.85
C VAL A 88 0.93 -7.23 -2.18
N GLN A 89 0.12 -8.17 -1.67
CA GLN A 89 -1.34 -8.13 -1.81
C GLN A 89 -1.92 -6.86 -1.18
N ARG A 90 -1.54 -6.52 0.06
CA ARG A 90 -1.99 -5.28 0.71
C ARG A 90 -1.61 -4.02 -0.07
N VAL A 91 -0.40 -3.96 -0.63
CA VAL A 91 0.01 -2.83 -1.48
C VAL A 91 -0.85 -2.75 -2.75
N THR A 92 -1.19 -3.89 -3.33
CA THR A 92 -2.05 -3.97 -4.52
C THR A 92 -3.46 -3.45 -4.21
N ASP A 93 -4.02 -3.81 -3.06
CA ASP A 93 -5.33 -3.32 -2.61
C ASP A 93 -5.31 -1.79 -2.42
N ILE A 94 -4.27 -1.26 -1.76
CA ILE A 94 -4.08 0.19 -1.58
C ILE A 94 -3.99 0.90 -2.93
N ILE A 95 -3.26 0.35 -3.91
CA ILE A 95 -3.18 0.93 -5.26
C ILE A 95 -4.56 0.90 -5.94
N GLY A 96 -5.34 -0.15 -5.73
CA GLY A 96 -6.73 -0.25 -6.18
C GLY A 96 -7.60 0.87 -5.59
N GLU A 97 -7.53 1.08 -4.28
CA GLU A 97 -8.24 2.16 -3.58
C GLU A 97 -7.81 3.55 -4.05
N ILE A 98 -6.50 3.81 -4.17
CA ILE A 98 -5.96 5.08 -4.69
C ILE A 98 -6.45 5.33 -6.12
N SER A 99 -6.47 4.30 -6.97
CA SER A 99 -6.93 4.42 -8.35
C SER A 99 -8.43 4.73 -8.44
N ALA A 100 -9.24 4.16 -7.56
CA ALA A 100 -10.66 4.47 -7.44
C ALA A 100 -10.89 5.91 -6.93
N ALA A 101 -10.20 6.29 -5.86
CA ALA A 101 -10.26 7.63 -5.28
C ALA A 101 -9.78 8.71 -6.27
N SER A 102 -8.74 8.41 -7.06
CA SER A 102 -8.23 9.31 -8.10
C SER A 102 -9.27 9.54 -9.19
N ARG A 103 -9.97 8.49 -9.64
CA ARG A 103 -11.07 8.61 -10.60
C ARG A 103 -12.21 9.48 -10.06
N GLU A 104 -12.66 9.21 -8.84
CA GLU A 104 -13.71 10.01 -8.18
C GLU A 104 -13.27 11.48 -8.01
N GLN A 105 -12.00 11.71 -7.67
CA GLN A 105 -11.45 13.06 -7.57
C GLN A 105 -11.39 13.76 -8.94
N SER A 106 -11.01 13.07 -10.01
CA SER A 106 -11.05 13.63 -11.37
C SER A 106 -12.46 14.05 -11.78
N GLU A 107 -13.47 13.23 -11.50
CA GLU A 107 -14.88 13.56 -11.74
C GLU A 107 -15.32 14.77 -10.91
N ARG A 108 -14.94 14.83 -9.63
CA ARG A 108 -15.21 15.99 -8.76
C ARG A 108 -14.55 17.27 -9.29
N ILE A 109 -13.32 17.19 -9.79
CA ILE A 109 -12.62 18.34 -10.38
C ILE A 109 -13.34 18.83 -11.64
N ALA A 110 -13.85 17.91 -12.49
CA ALA A 110 -14.65 18.28 -13.64
C ALA A 110 -15.92 19.04 -13.24
N SER A 111 -16.61 18.60 -12.18
CA SER A 111 -17.78 19.30 -11.64
C SER A 111 -17.44 20.68 -11.07
N VAL A 112 -16.30 20.82 -10.39
CA VAL A 112 -15.81 22.12 -9.90
C VAL A 112 -15.53 23.05 -11.07
N ASN A 113 -14.88 22.56 -12.13
CA ASN A 113 -14.61 23.34 -13.33
C ASN A 113 -15.90 23.86 -13.98
N HIS A 114 -16.93 23.01 -14.10
CA HIS A 114 -18.23 23.41 -14.60
C HIS A 114 -18.88 24.51 -13.73
N SER A 115 -18.79 24.37 -12.41
CA SER A 115 -19.31 25.37 -11.46
C SER A 115 -18.57 26.71 -11.59
N ILE A 116 -17.25 26.69 -11.79
CA ILE A 116 -16.45 27.90 -12.03
C ILE A 116 -16.87 28.58 -13.33
N ALA A 117 -17.08 27.82 -14.41
CA ALA A 117 -17.56 28.38 -15.67
C ALA A 117 -18.93 29.05 -15.53
N GLN A 118 -19.83 28.45 -14.74
CA GLN A 118 -21.13 29.07 -14.44
C GLN A 118 -21.00 30.35 -13.60
N LEU A 119 -20.12 30.35 -12.60
CA LEU A 119 -19.84 31.55 -11.80
C LEU A 119 -19.22 32.66 -12.64
N ASP A 120 -18.36 32.34 -13.59
CA ASP A 120 -17.80 33.31 -14.53
C ASP A 120 -18.90 33.92 -15.41
N GLN A 121 -19.79 33.09 -15.97
CA GLN A 121 -20.95 33.57 -16.73
C GLN A 121 -21.84 34.50 -15.90
N MET A 122 -22.16 34.13 -14.65
CA MET A 122 -22.95 34.98 -13.75
C MET A 122 -22.22 36.29 -13.42
N THR A 123 -20.89 36.24 -13.27
CA THR A 123 -20.08 37.43 -13.02
C THR A 123 -20.10 38.38 -14.21
N GLN A 124 -19.99 37.85 -15.43
CA GLN A 124 -20.12 38.64 -16.67
C GLN A 124 -21.53 39.23 -16.81
N GLN A 125 -22.57 38.45 -16.51
CA GLN A 125 -23.94 38.95 -16.52
C GLN A 125 -24.14 40.07 -15.50
N ASN A 126 -23.60 39.93 -14.29
CA ASN A 126 -23.65 40.98 -13.27
C ASN A 126 -22.92 42.24 -13.73
N ALA A 127 -21.77 42.12 -14.40
CA ALA A 127 -21.08 43.27 -14.97
C ALA A 127 -21.94 43.98 -16.04
N ALA A 128 -22.55 43.22 -16.96
CA ALA A 128 -23.45 43.77 -17.97
C ALA A 128 -24.68 44.47 -17.36
N LEU A 129 -25.30 43.86 -16.35
CA LEU A 129 -26.43 44.45 -15.63
C LEU A 129 -26.04 45.75 -14.91
N VAL A 130 -24.83 45.82 -14.36
CA VAL A 130 -24.31 47.05 -13.73
C VAL A 130 -24.07 48.14 -14.78
N GLU A 131 -23.52 47.81 -15.95
CA GLU A 131 -23.36 48.76 -17.06
C GLU A 131 -24.71 49.26 -17.57
N GLU A 132 -25.68 48.38 -17.77
CA GLU A 132 -27.05 48.73 -18.18
C GLU A 132 -27.74 49.61 -17.12
N SER A 133 -27.58 49.28 -15.84
CA SER A 133 -28.13 50.06 -14.72
C SER A 133 -27.50 51.45 -14.65
N ALA A 134 -26.18 51.56 -14.89
CA ALA A 134 -25.50 52.85 -14.93
C ALA A 134 -26.00 53.72 -16.10
N ALA A 135 -26.19 53.12 -17.28
CA ALA A 135 -26.76 53.81 -18.45
C ALA A 135 -28.21 54.28 -18.20
N ALA A 136 -29.05 53.43 -17.59
CA ALA A 136 -30.40 53.78 -17.21
C ALA A 136 -30.44 54.92 -16.18
N ALA A 137 -29.56 54.87 -15.17
CA ALA A 137 -29.44 55.93 -14.17
C ALA A 137 -29.03 57.28 -14.81
N GLU A 138 -28.10 57.26 -15.78
CA GLU A 138 -27.70 58.46 -16.51
C GLU A 138 -28.83 59.03 -17.38
N SER A 139 -29.59 58.16 -18.07
CA SER A 139 -30.76 58.58 -18.85
C SER A 139 -31.84 59.21 -17.96
N LEU A 140 -32.12 58.63 -16.80
CA LEU A 140 -33.05 59.18 -15.81
C LEU A 140 -32.57 60.54 -15.26
N ARG A 141 -31.26 60.70 -15.06
CA ARG A 141 -30.64 61.97 -14.66
C ARG A 141 -30.86 63.06 -15.71
N GLU A 142 -30.65 62.72 -16.99
CA GLU A 142 -30.82 63.64 -18.11
C GLU A 142 -32.30 64.05 -18.31
N GLN A 143 -33.23 63.09 -18.23
CA GLN A 143 -34.67 63.38 -18.26
C GLN A 143 -35.12 64.27 -17.11
N SER A 144 -34.62 64.02 -15.90
CA SER A 144 -34.91 64.85 -14.72
C SER A 144 -34.39 66.28 -14.89
N ALA A 145 -33.19 66.45 -15.45
CA ALA A 145 -32.62 67.76 -15.76
C ALA A 145 -33.43 68.52 -16.82
N ASN A 146 -33.87 67.82 -17.87
CA ASN A 146 -34.74 68.38 -18.91
C ASN A 146 -36.09 68.84 -18.34
N MET A 147 -36.69 68.04 -17.46
CA MET A 147 -37.96 68.40 -16.80
C MET A 147 -37.79 69.61 -15.87
N ALA A 148 -36.70 69.68 -15.11
CA ALA A 148 -36.39 70.86 -14.29
C ALA A 148 -36.19 72.13 -15.13
N SER A 149 -35.51 72.02 -16.28
CA SER A 149 -35.35 73.11 -17.24
C SER A 149 -36.70 73.59 -17.80
N ALA A 150 -37.56 72.67 -18.22
CA ALA A 150 -38.91 72.99 -18.72
C ALA A 150 -39.76 73.69 -17.65
N MET A 151 -39.68 73.26 -16.39
CA MET A 151 -40.39 73.90 -15.27
C MET A 151 -39.85 75.31 -14.96
N SER A 152 -38.59 75.61 -15.25
CA SER A 152 -37.96 76.91 -14.96
C SER A 152 -38.52 78.09 -15.78
N VAL A 153 -39.15 77.80 -16.93
CA VAL A 153 -39.83 78.81 -17.78
C VAL A 153 -41.08 79.36 -17.11
N PHE A 154 -41.72 78.58 -16.23
CA PHE A 154 -42.89 79.03 -15.49
C PHE A 154 -42.48 80.03 -14.42
N LYS A 155 -42.63 81.32 -14.73
CA LYS A 155 -42.58 82.39 -13.75
C LYS A 155 -43.83 82.32 -12.88
N LEU A 156 -43.66 81.79 -11.68
CA LEU A 156 -44.63 81.99 -10.60
C LEU A 156 -44.54 83.47 -10.22
N ASP A 157 -45.62 84.20 -10.48
CA ASP A 157 -45.83 85.55 -9.99
C ASP A 157 -45.72 85.50 -8.47
N ARG A 158 -44.54 85.81 -7.96
CA ARG A 158 -44.30 85.92 -6.53
C ARG A 158 -44.92 87.26 -6.15
N PRO A 159 -46.04 87.30 -5.41
CA PRO A 159 -46.47 88.56 -4.85
C PRO A 159 -45.29 89.07 -4.02
N ALA A 160 -44.85 90.29 -4.30
CA ALA A 160 -43.72 90.92 -3.65
C ALA A 160 -43.92 90.86 -2.12
N GLY A 161 -43.18 89.96 -1.48
CA GLY A 161 -43.34 89.67 -0.07
C GLY A 161 -42.35 88.61 0.40
N ARG A 162 -41.22 89.11 0.93
CA ARG A 162 -40.16 88.39 1.65
C ARG A 162 -39.06 87.74 0.78
N ALA A 163 -37.90 88.41 0.79
CA ALA A 163 -36.61 87.80 0.57
C ALA A 163 -36.41 86.64 1.57
N ALA A 164 -36.22 85.44 1.06
CA ALA A 164 -35.59 84.34 1.77
C ALA A 164 -34.40 83.90 0.91
N ALA A 165 -33.21 84.00 1.48
CA ALA A 165 -31.92 83.70 0.86
C ALA A 165 -31.90 82.27 0.25
N PRO A 166 -31.15 82.03 -0.83
CA PRO A 166 -30.96 80.68 -1.32
C PRO A 166 -30.08 79.92 -0.32
N ALA A 167 -30.70 79.02 0.44
CA ALA A 167 -29.98 77.98 1.17
C ALA A 167 -29.34 77.05 0.12
N ARG A 168 -28.03 77.22 -0.05
CA ARG A 168 -27.17 76.37 -0.87
C ARG A 168 -27.21 74.95 -0.28
N VAL A 169 -28.07 74.09 -0.81
CA VAL A 169 -28.03 72.65 -0.52
C VAL A 169 -26.76 72.11 -1.19
N GLN A 170 -25.71 71.93 -0.40
CA GLN A 170 -24.54 71.18 -0.83
C GLN A 170 -24.95 69.70 -0.91
N PRO A 171 -24.75 69.01 -2.04
CA PRO A 171 -24.74 67.56 -2.01
C PRO A 171 -23.49 67.16 -1.21
N ALA A 172 -23.70 66.62 0.00
CA ALA A 172 -22.66 65.93 0.73
C ALA A 172 -22.34 64.63 -0.04
N VAL A 173 -21.47 64.75 -1.05
CA VAL A 173 -20.69 63.62 -1.52
C VAL A 173 -19.72 63.28 -0.39
N THR A 174 -20.14 62.38 0.49
CA THR A 174 -19.20 61.66 1.34
C THR A 174 -18.36 60.80 0.41
N ARG A 175 -17.26 61.38 -0.07
CA ARG A 175 -16.16 60.67 -0.70
C ARG A 175 -15.58 59.74 0.37
N ALA A 176 -16.13 58.54 0.47
CA ALA A 176 -15.44 57.43 1.10
C ALA A 176 -14.28 57.04 0.17
N ALA A 177 -13.15 57.72 0.34
CA ALA A 177 -11.88 57.21 -0.14
C ALA A 177 -11.52 55.97 0.70
N PRO A 178 -11.19 54.82 0.09
CA PRO A 178 -10.56 53.75 0.83
C PRO A 178 -9.07 54.10 0.98
N ALA A 179 -8.61 54.33 2.20
CA ALA A 179 -7.19 54.24 2.52
C ALA A 179 -6.96 52.91 3.26
N PRO A 180 -5.94 52.12 2.86
CA PRO A 180 -5.72 50.80 3.41
C PRO A 180 -4.99 50.92 4.75
N ALA A 181 -5.64 50.50 5.83
CA ALA A 181 -4.97 50.32 7.11
C ALA A 181 -4.91 48.83 7.41
N ALA A 182 -3.76 48.25 7.07
CA ALA A 182 -3.32 46.96 7.56
C ALA A 182 -3.55 46.87 9.08
N ARG A 183 -4.39 45.93 9.50
CA ARG A 183 -4.46 45.49 10.90
C ARG A 183 -3.93 44.08 10.96
N THR A 184 -2.77 43.97 11.58
CA THR A 184 -2.17 42.73 12.07
C THR A 184 -3.13 42.01 13.02
N PRO A 185 -3.14 40.67 13.05
CA PRO A 185 -4.00 39.92 13.96
C PRO A 185 -3.34 39.82 15.33
N LYS A 186 -4.13 40.00 16.41
CA LYS A 186 -3.78 39.49 17.74
C LYS A 186 -4.57 38.20 18.00
N PRO A 187 -3.92 37.16 18.55
CA PRO A 187 -4.54 35.84 18.69
C PRO A 187 -5.41 35.82 19.95
N VAL A 188 -6.62 35.27 19.82
CA VAL A 188 -7.41 34.85 20.98
C VAL A 188 -7.25 33.34 21.12
N THR A 189 -6.48 32.98 22.13
CA THR A 189 -6.35 31.66 22.72
C THR A 189 -7.73 31.02 22.92
N ARG A 190 -7.93 29.82 22.37
CA ARG A 190 -9.05 28.95 22.72
C ARG A 190 -8.50 27.66 23.33
N ALA A 191 -8.88 27.44 24.57
CA ALA A 191 -8.68 26.20 25.35
C ALA A 191 -10.06 25.85 25.99
N PRO A 192 -10.31 24.60 26.41
CA PRO A 192 -11.41 23.80 25.84
C PRO A 192 -12.47 23.35 26.85
N ALA A 193 -13.67 22.99 26.35
CA ALA A 193 -14.66 22.10 27.01
C ALA A 193 -15.68 21.70 25.93
N GLN A 194 -15.61 20.50 25.33
CA GLN A 194 -16.19 19.21 25.75
C GLN A 194 -17.72 19.16 25.91
N ALA A 195 -18.26 18.13 25.24
CA ALA A 195 -19.48 17.36 25.48
C ALA A 195 -20.83 17.89 24.94
N ALA A 196 -21.25 17.33 23.80
CA ALA A 196 -22.48 16.53 23.72
C ALA A 196 -22.42 15.61 22.48
N ALA A 197 -22.25 14.32 22.75
CA ALA A 197 -22.30 13.25 21.76
C ALA A 197 -23.76 12.83 21.50
N GLN A 198 -24.11 12.61 20.23
CA GLN A 198 -25.21 11.74 19.82
C GLN A 198 -24.75 10.91 18.62
N PRO A 199 -24.93 9.57 18.62
CA PRO A 199 -24.56 8.73 17.48
C PRO A 199 -25.76 8.54 16.55
N PRO A 200 -25.58 8.48 15.20
CA PRO A 200 -26.62 7.93 14.34
C PRO A 200 -26.51 6.39 14.26
N LYS A 201 -27.67 5.74 14.33
CA LYS A 201 -27.90 4.29 14.25
C LYS A 201 -27.59 3.73 12.85
N PRO A 202 -27.15 2.47 12.72
CA PRO A 202 -26.97 1.80 11.44
C PRO A 202 -28.31 1.31 10.88
N ARG A 203 -28.58 1.60 9.60
CA ARG A 203 -29.72 1.05 8.87
C ARG A 203 -29.34 -0.29 8.26
N ALA A 204 -30.07 -1.32 8.66
CA ALA A 204 -29.96 -2.70 8.19
C ALA A 204 -30.41 -2.88 6.72
N ALA A 205 -29.84 -3.91 6.09
CA ALA A 205 -30.15 -4.45 4.76
C ALA A 205 -31.58 -5.02 4.64
N PRO A 206 -32.00 -5.38 3.41
CA PRO A 206 -32.65 -6.68 3.21
C PRO A 206 -32.17 -7.36 1.87
N PRO A 207 -32.69 -8.53 1.43
CA PRO A 207 -31.96 -9.79 1.60
C PRO A 207 -31.86 -10.67 0.33
N ALA A 208 -31.21 -11.83 0.52
CA ALA A 208 -31.48 -13.14 -0.09
C ALA A 208 -31.06 -13.43 -1.53
N ALA A 209 -30.23 -14.46 -1.60
CA ALA A 209 -29.78 -15.22 -2.76
C ALA A 209 -30.90 -16.01 -3.47
N ARG A 210 -30.59 -16.41 -4.71
CA ARG A 210 -30.95 -17.74 -5.26
C ARG A 210 -29.86 -18.25 -6.22
N PRO A 211 -29.76 -19.57 -6.47
CA PRO A 211 -28.49 -20.27 -6.62
C PRO A 211 -28.20 -20.86 -8.02
N ALA A 212 -26.93 -21.23 -8.21
CA ALA A 212 -26.37 -22.34 -8.99
C ALA A 212 -26.66 -22.50 -10.49
N ALA A 213 -25.59 -22.58 -11.30
CA ALA A 213 -25.21 -23.84 -11.96
C ALA A 213 -23.72 -23.82 -12.42
N PRO A 214 -23.02 -24.96 -12.39
CA PRO A 214 -21.58 -25.08 -12.67
C PRO A 214 -21.29 -25.61 -14.08
N VAL A 215 -20.18 -25.21 -14.70
CA VAL A 215 -19.56 -25.93 -15.84
C VAL A 215 -18.04 -25.73 -15.71
N ALA A 216 -17.36 -26.66 -15.04
CA ALA A 216 -16.61 -27.79 -15.62
C ALA A 216 -15.16 -27.43 -15.98
N THR A 217 -14.25 -27.84 -15.10
CA THR A 217 -12.83 -28.05 -15.34
C THR A 217 -12.62 -29.42 -15.99
N ALA A 218 -11.80 -29.49 -17.04
CA ALA A 218 -11.08 -30.70 -17.49
C ALA A 218 -9.98 -30.30 -18.51
N PRO A 219 -8.95 -31.13 -18.75
CA PRO A 219 -7.57 -30.71 -18.55
C PRO A 219 -6.66 -30.76 -19.80
N ALA A 220 -5.44 -30.25 -19.59
CA ALA A 220 -4.14 -30.56 -20.21
C ALA A 220 -4.10 -31.28 -21.58
N ALA A 221 -3.41 -30.64 -22.54
CA ALA A 221 -2.60 -31.33 -23.53
C ALA A 221 -1.26 -30.59 -23.69
N ALA A 222 -0.18 -31.36 -23.52
CA ALA A 222 1.20 -30.97 -23.71
C ALA A 222 1.60 -30.97 -25.20
N ALA A 223 2.50 -30.06 -25.58
CA ALA A 223 3.52 -30.20 -26.63
C ALA A 223 4.48 -29.00 -26.49
N THR A 224 5.59 -29.13 -25.75
CA THR A 224 6.96 -29.49 -26.19
C THR A 224 7.65 -28.50 -27.14
N ALA A 225 8.83 -28.05 -26.65
CA ALA A 225 10.08 -27.69 -27.33
C ALA A 225 10.11 -26.33 -28.06
N SER A 226 10.89 -25.36 -27.53
CA SER A 226 12.32 -25.08 -27.89
C SER A 226 12.36 -23.96 -28.95
N ALA A 227 13.16 -22.90 -28.93
CA ALA A 227 14.45 -22.59 -28.32
C ALA A 227 14.67 -21.05 -28.35
N ALA A 228 15.67 -20.59 -27.58
CA ALA A 228 16.54 -19.43 -27.85
C ALA A 228 15.90 -18.03 -27.84
N ALA A 229 16.55 -16.94 -27.41
CA ALA A 229 17.79 -16.69 -26.68
C ALA A 229 17.72 -15.20 -26.28
N ASP A 230 18.24 -14.87 -25.10
CA ASP A 230 18.86 -13.60 -24.71
C ASP A 230 18.15 -12.28 -25.07
N GLY A 231 17.33 -11.81 -24.12
CA GLY A 231 16.82 -10.45 -24.06
C GLY A 231 17.92 -9.48 -23.61
N ASP A 232 18.49 -8.81 -24.61
CA ASP A 232 19.21 -7.55 -24.56
C ASP A 232 18.47 -6.49 -23.72
N TRP A 233 19.06 -6.11 -22.59
CA TRP A 233 18.62 -4.99 -21.74
C TRP A 233 19.77 -4.00 -21.54
N THR A 234 20.22 -3.36 -22.62
CA THR A 234 20.92 -2.07 -22.54
C THR A 234 20.51 -1.14 -23.68
N SER A 235 19.50 -0.30 -23.49
CA SER A 235 19.48 1.09 -24.01
C SER A 235 18.22 1.85 -23.57
N PHE A 236 18.46 3.12 -23.23
CA PHE A 236 17.57 4.22 -22.82
C PHE A 236 17.24 4.36 -21.33
#